data_AF-A0A317G437-F1
#
_entry.id   AF-A0A317G437-F1
#
_cell.length_a   1.000
_cell.length_b   1.000
_cell.length_c   1.000
_cell.angle_alpha   90.00
_cell.angle_beta   90.00
_cell.angle_gamma   90.00
#
_symmetry.space_group_name_H-M   'P 1'
#
loop_
_entity.id
_entity.type
_entity.pdbx_description
1 polymer ?
#
loop_
_entity_poly.entity_id
_entity_poly.type
_entity_poly.pdbx_seq_one_letter_code
_entity_poly.pdbx_strand_id
1 'polypeptide(L)'
;MSKNNKPNKQTDKDKEKELQQIEEWLEELPDFNEKNCTSSSYEDVLSHIKKKKSADEHIDNRSIIDEVTELLLCENALEHIETLFAILKDYDADSSDYSLIGMSAYEVKNYIVAERAYRMAIEQCTEAYLMTGYKNNLAYLIRRKEIENPDKRNEKEVPLLLRDGASKKDTFSLINMALFWALERGDEDNWDLADKLVSCVDGNDVERALGWWKGVALADEAEGYLVHLLLVRHGKVASSPVGSIVELFDRVKKDYPGIPDKMKEIVTPFNGGEFDKFPTFPPVDWD
;
A
#
# COMPACT_ATOMS: atom_id res chain seq x y z
N MET A 1 6.36 -46.01 -46.09
CA MET A 1 5.69 -46.75 -45.01
C MET A 1 5.27 -45.75 -43.96
N SER A 2 3.97 -45.47 -43.88
CA SER A 2 3.38 -44.48 -42.97
C SER A 2 3.20 -45.09 -41.58
N LYS A 3 3.74 -44.48 -40.52
CA LYS A 3 3.42 -44.84 -39.13
C LYS A 3 2.43 -43.82 -38.59
N ASN A 4 1.18 -44.26 -38.46
CA ASN A 4 0.07 -43.56 -37.83
C ASN A 4 0.36 -43.34 -36.34
N ASN A 5 0.53 -42.10 -35.90
CA ASN A 5 0.35 -41.71 -34.50
C ASN A 5 -1.14 -41.43 -34.27
N LYS A 6 -1.85 -42.35 -33.60
CA LYS A 6 -3.17 -42.06 -33.03
C LYS A 6 -2.96 -41.27 -31.72
N PRO A 7 -3.69 -40.17 -31.47
CA PRO A 7 -3.63 -39.48 -30.20
C PRO A 7 -4.20 -40.38 -29.10
N ASN A 8 -3.47 -40.42 -27.99
CA ASN A 8 -3.72 -41.29 -26.84
C ASN A 8 -4.96 -40.80 -26.08
N LYS A 9 -6.16 -41.23 -26.48
CA LYS A 9 -7.45 -40.85 -25.85
C LYS A 9 -7.54 -41.13 -24.34
N GLN A 10 -6.60 -41.90 -23.79
CA GLN A 10 -6.54 -42.19 -22.35
C GLN A 10 -6.09 -40.96 -21.53
N THR A 11 -5.15 -40.15 -22.06
CA THR A 11 -4.57 -39.02 -21.32
C THR A 11 -5.49 -37.81 -21.21
N ASP A 12 -6.42 -37.63 -22.15
CA ASP A 12 -7.37 -36.51 -22.11
C ASP A 12 -8.48 -36.75 -21.08
N LYS A 13 -8.94 -38.01 -20.95
CA LYS A 13 -9.92 -38.40 -19.93
C LYS A 13 -9.39 -38.30 -18.51
N ASP A 14 -8.10 -38.56 -18.32
CA ASP A 14 -7.48 -38.47 -17.01
C ASP A 14 -7.31 -36.99 -16.59
N LYS A 15 -6.98 -36.10 -17.54
CA LYS A 15 -6.94 -34.64 -17.30
C LYS A 15 -8.32 -34.04 -17.02
N GLU A 16 -9.35 -34.50 -17.71
CA GLU A 16 -10.72 -34.03 -17.51
C GLU A 16 -11.25 -34.45 -16.13
N LYS A 17 -10.84 -35.62 -15.63
CA LYS A 17 -11.10 -36.04 -14.25
C LYS A 17 -10.32 -35.26 -13.20
N GLU A 18 -9.05 -34.94 -13.46
CA GLU A 18 -8.26 -34.07 -12.56
C GLU A 18 -8.87 -32.66 -12.48
N LEU A 19 -9.32 -32.10 -13.61
CA LEU A 19 -10.01 -30.80 -13.64
C LEU A 19 -11.32 -30.84 -12.86
N GLN A 20 -12.15 -31.87 -13.04
CA GLN A 20 -13.38 -32.03 -12.26
C GLN A 20 -13.10 -32.18 -10.75
N GLN A 21 -12.06 -32.92 -10.38
CA GLN A 21 -11.67 -33.04 -8.97
C GLN A 21 -11.20 -31.71 -8.39
N ILE A 22 -10.51 -30.87 -9.17
CA ILE A 22 -10.11 -29.52 -8.74
C ILE A 22 -11.33 -28.60 -8.60
N GLU A 23 -12.29 -28.66 -9.53
CA GLU A 23 -13.53 -27.89 -9.46
C GLU A 23 -14.38 -28.30 -8.25
N GLU A 24 -14.55 -29.60 -8.00
CA GLU A 24 -15.22 -30.12 -6.79
C GLU A 24 -14.48 -29.68 -5.51
N TRP A 25 -13.13 -29.65 -5.53
CA TRP A 25 -12.34 -29.16 -4.39
C TRP A 25 -12.54 -27.66 -4.15
N LEU A 26 -12.66 -26.85 -5.21
CA LEU A 26 -12.93 -25.41 -5.12
C LEU A 26 -14.33 -25.11 -4.59
N GLU A 27 -15.34 -25.93 -4.91
CA GLU A 27 -16.69 -25.82 -4.36
C GLU A 27 -16.78 -26.26 -2.88
N GLU A 28 -15.87 -27.13 -2.43
CA GLU A 28 -15.76 -27.59 -1.04
C GLU A 28 -14.84 -26.73 -0.16
N LEU A 29 -14.11 -25.77 -0.74
CA LEU A 29 -13.37 -24.80 0.05
C LEU A 29 -14.39 -23.98 0.87
N PRO A 30 -14.19 -23.82 2.19
CA PRO A 30 -14.93 -22.82 2.92
C PRO A 30 -14.72 -21.50 2.19
N ASP A 31 -15.82 -20.75 1.95
CA ASP A 31 -15.75 -19.38 1.44
C ASP A 31 -14.57 -18.72 2.16
N PHE A 32 -13.57 -18.26 1.41
CA PHE A 32 -12.41 -17.62 2.00
C PHE A 32 -12.98 -16.39 2.69
N ASN A 33 -13.29 -16.54 3.98
CA ASN A 33 -14.01 -15.57 4.76
C ASN A 33 -13.31 -14.22 4.52
N GLU A 34 -13.97 -13.36 3.75
CA GLU A 34 -14.17 -11.97 4.14
C GLU A 34 -14.28 -12.02 5.65
N LYS A 35 -13.28 -11.45 6.33
CA LYS A 35 -13.17 -11.41 7.78
C LYS A 35 -14.58 -11.20 8.33
N ASN A 36 -15.21 -12.25 8.88
CA ASN A 36 -16.66 -12.31 9.14
C ASN A 36 -17.06 -11.04 9.87
N CYS A 37 -17.59 -10.07 9.13
CA CYS A 37 -17.79 -8.76 9.68
C CYS A 37 -19.14 -8.78 10.36
N THR A 38 -19.11 -8.95 11.66
CA THR A 38 -20.31 -8.92 12.50
C THR A 38 -20.70 -7.47 12.83
N SER A 39 -20.60 -6.54 11.87
CA SER A 39 -21.09 -5.18 12.08
C SER A 39 -22.62 -5.17 12.01
N SER A 40 -23.23 -4.32 12.84
CA SER A 40 -24.66 -4.01 12.73
C SER A 40 -25.00 -3.60 11.29
N SER A 41 -26.19 -3.92 10.79
CA SER A 41 -26.55 -3.53 9.42
C SER A 41 -26.55 -1.99 9.26
N TYR A 42 -26.29 -1.51 8.05
CA TYR A 42 -26.32 -0.08 7.73
C TYR A 42 -27.59 0.62 8.25
N GLU A 43 -28.76 -0.01 8.04
CA GLU A 43 -30.04 0.52 8.49
C GLU A 43 -30.17 0.54 10.02
N ASP A 44 -29.60 -0.43 10.72
CA ASP A 44 -29.62 -0.48 12.19
C ASP A 44 -28.81 0.67 12.78
N VAL A 45 -27.61 0.92 12.24
CA VAL A 45 -26.74 2.03 12.67
C VAL A 45 -27.42 3.38 12.40
N LEU A 46 -28.00 3.57 11.21
CA LEU A 46 -28.75 4.79 10.91
C LEU A 46 -29.96 5.00 11.82
N SER A 47 -30.72 3.94 12.07
CA SER A 47 -31.88 3.95 12.97
C SER A 47 -31.46 4.30 14.39
N HIS A 48 -30.36 3.73 14.86
CA HIS A 48 -29.80 3.99 16.18
C HIS A 48 -29.34 5.45 16.33
N ILE A 49 -28.58 5.98 15.36
CA ILE A 49 -28.14 7.38 15.34
C ILE A 49 -29.34 8.34 15.33
N LYS A 50 -30.34 8.07 14.48
CA LYS A 50 -31.58 8.87 14.41
C LYS A 50 -32.34 8.87 15.74
N LYS A 51 -32.46 7.71 16.39
CA LYS A 51 -33.12 7.58 17.71
C LYS A 51 -32.39 8.40 18.77
N LYS A 52 -31.06 8.23 18.89
CA LYS A 52 -30.24 9.00 19.82
C LYS A 52 -30.39 10.51 19.61
N LYS A 53 -30.35 10.98 18.36
CA LYS A 53 -30.54 12.40 18.00
C LYS A 53 -31.93 12.93 18.38
N SER A 54 -32.97 12.09 18.28
CA SER A 54 -34.34 12.47 18.64
C SER A 54 -34.65 12.46 20.14
N ALA A 55 -33.83 11.76 20.94
CA ALA A 55 -34.05 11.60 22.37
C ALA A 55 -33.54 12.79 23.21
N ASP A 56 -32.88 13.78 22.60
CA ASP A 56 -32.18 14.90 23.27
C ASP A 56 -31.21 14.42 24.37
N GLU A 57 -30.71 13.19 24.24
CA GLU A 57 -29.66 12.65 25.09
C GLU A 57 -28.33 13.25 24.67
N HIS A 58 -27.46 13.57 25.65
CA HIS A 58 -26.08 13.92 25.33
C HIS A 58 -25.41 12.69 24.69
N ILE A 59 -25.19 12.76 23.38
CA ILE A 59 -24.50 11.72 22.63
C ILE A 59 -23.01 11.93 22.80
N ASP A 60 -22.30 10.87 23.19
CA ASP A 60 -20.86 10.82 23.07
C ASP A 60 -20.48 10.65 21.59
N ASN A 61 -19.91 11.69 20.99
CA ASN A 61 -19.45 11.67 19.60
C ASN A 61 -18.50 10.50 19.33
N ARG A 62 -17.65 10.14 20.31
CA ARG A 62 -16.69 9.04 20.16
C ARG A 62 -17.40 7.71 19.92
N SER A 63 -18.45 7.43 20.69
CA SER A 63 -19.25 6.21 20.52
C SER A 63 -19.88 6.10 19.13
N ILE A 64 -20.30 7.22 18.53
CA ILE A 64 -20.85 7.20 17.17
C ILE A 64 -19.75 7.03 16.12
N ILE A 65 -18.61 7.69 16.30
CA ILE A 65 -17.45 7.54 15.42
C ILE A 65 -16.99 6.08 15.38
N ASP A 66 -16.91 5.41 16.54
CA ASP A 66 -16.51 4.00 16.61
C ASP A 66 -17.52 3.08 15.91
N GLU A 67 -18.82 3.26 16.16
CA GLU A 67 -19.89 2.46 15.52
C GLU A 67 -19.92 2.64 14.00
N VAL A 68 -19.76 3.88 13.52
CA VAL A 68 -19.69 4.18 12.09
C VAL A 68 -18.40 3.64 11.47
N THR A 69 -17.28 3.69 12.19
CA THR A 69 -16.00 3.13 11.75
C THR A 69 -16.12 1.63 11.54
N GLU A 70 -16.66 0.89 12.51
CA GLU A 70 -16.85 -0.57 12.39
C GLU A 70 -17.72 -0.95 11.19
N LEU A 71 -18.78 -0.19 10.94
CA LEU A 71 -19.62 -0.40 9.76
C LEU A 71 -18.89 -0.08 8.46
N LEU A 72 -18.16 1.04 8.40
CA LEU A 72 -17.38 1.44 7.23
C LEU A 72 -16.39 0.36 6.79
N LEU A 73 -15.75 -0.35 7.73
CA LEU A 73 -14.76 -1.39 7.39
C LEU A 73 -15.32 -2.50 6.48
N CYS A 74 -16.63 -2.67 6.46
CA CYS A 74 -17.32 -3.78 5.78
C CYS A 74 -18.33 -3.31 4.74
N GLU A 75 -18.49 -2.00 4.59
CA GLU A 75 -19.39 -1.42 3.62
C GLU A 75 -18.69 -1.26 2.27
N ASN A 76 -19.40 -1.64 1.20
CA ASN A 76 -18.92 -1.60 -0.18
C ASN A 76 -19.83 -0.76 -1.09
N ALA A 77 -21.04 -0.43 -0.66
CA ALA A 77 -21.95 0.42 -1.40
C ALA A 77 -21.54 1.89 -1.28
N LEU A 78 -21.14 2.49 -2.41
CA LEU A 78 -20.64 3.88 -2.45
C LEU A 78 -21.59 4.90 -1.80
N GLU A 79 -22.90 4.76 -2.03
CA GLU A 79 -23.91 5.66 -1.44
C GLU A 79 -23.95 5.56 0.09
N HIS A 80 -23.77 4.34 0.63
CA HIS A 80 -23.69 4.12 2.07
C HIS A 80 -22.39 4.70 2.63
N ILE A 81 -21.26 4.44 1.97
CA ILE A 81 -19.94 4.96 2.36
C ILE A 81 -19.99 6.48 2.48
N GLU A 82 -20.48 7.18 1.44
CA GLU A 82 -20.58 8.65 1.46
C GLU A 82 -21.50 9.15 2.58
N THR A 83 -22.60 8.45 2.84
CA THR A 83 -23.50 8.78 3.96
C THR A 83 -22.80 8.62 5.31
N LEU A 84 -22.03 7.55 5.50
CA LEU A 84 -21.30 7.28 6.73
C LEU A 84 -20.18 8.30 6.96
N PHE A 85 -19.45 8.70 5.91
CA PHE A 85 -18.47 9.79 6.02
C PHE A 85 -19.13 11.14 6.33
N ALA A 86 -20.33 11.42 5.82
CA ALA A 86 -21.09 12.61 6.20
C ALA A 86 -21.49 12.58 7.68
N ILE A 87 -21.87 11.41 8.21
CA ILE A 87 -22.14 11.22 9.63
C ILE A 87 -20.88 11.47 10.47
N LEU A 88 -19.72 10.89 10.10
CA LEU A 88 -18.47 11.15 10.81
C LEU A 88 -18.17 12.64 10.93
N LYS A 89 -18.41 13.40 9.86
CA LYS A 89 -18.26 14.85 9.85
C LYS A 89 -19.26 15.55 10.78
N ASP A 90 -20.52 15.12 10.81
CA ASP A 90 -21.55 15.67 11.70
C ASP A 90 -21.24 15.42 13.19
N TYR A 91 -20.41 14.42 13.49
CA TYR A 91 -19.97 14.06 14.84
C TYR A 91 -18.52 14.48 15.13
N ASP A 92 -17.98 15.43 14.37
CA ASP A 92 -16.66 16.05 14.59
C ASP A 92 -15.46 15.08 14.53
N ALA A 93 -15.52 14.04 13.68
CA ALA A 93 -14.35 13.21 13.41
C ALA A 93 -13.21 14.04 12.82
N ASP A 94 -12.01 13.90 13.38
CA ASP A 94 -10.83 14.68 13.00
C ASP A 94 -9.94 13.95 11.98
N SER A 95 -8.84 14.60 11.57
CA SER A 95 -7.92 14.00 10.58
C SER A 95 -7.25 12.70 11.06
N SER A 96 -7.06 12.55 12.38
CA SER A 96 -6.48 11.33 12.97
C SER A 96 -7.49 10.19 12.94
N ASP A 97 -8.76 10.47 13.20
CA ASP A 97 -9.86 9.50 13.05
C ASP A 97 -9.92 8.96 11.63
N TYR A 98 -9.94 9.86 10.64
CA TYR A 98 -9.93 9.45 9.23
C TYR A 98 -8.68 8.66 8.85
N SER A 99 -7.51 9.00 9.38
CA SER A 99 -6.30 8.21 9.13
C SER A 99 -6.35 6.81 9.74
N LEU A 100 -6.96 6.65 10.92
CA LEU A 100 -7.14 5.35 11.59
C LEU A 100 -8.14 4.48 10.82
N ILE A 101 -9.24 5.07 10.36
CA ILE A 101 -10.20 4.42 9.45
C ILE A 101 -9.49 3.96 8.18
N GLY A 102 -8.68 4.83 7.56
CA GLY A 102 -7.94 4.50 6.33
C GLY A 102 -7.00 3.31 6.50
N MET A 103 -6.26 3.27 7.62
CA MET A 103 -5.35 2.17 7.94
C MET A 103 -6.12 0.86 8.18
N SER A 104 -7.19 0.92 8.98
CA SER A 104 -7.99 -0.25 9.33
C SER A 104 -8.73 -0.82 8.12
N ALA A 105 -9.25 0.04 7.24
CA ALA A 105 -9.88 -0.33 5.99
C ALA A 105 -8.88 -0.99 5.02
N TYR A 106 -7.66 -0.46 4.94
CA TYR A 106 -6.59 -1.08 4.14
C TYR A 106 -6.24 -2.48 4.64
N GLU A 107 -6.13 -2.70 5.95
CA GLU A 107 -5.84 -4.02 6.54
C GLU A 107 -6.90 -5.08 6.22
N VAL A 108 -8.16 -4.67 6.05
CA VAL A 108 -9.26 -5.55 5.62
C VAL A 108 -9.49 -5.53 4.10
N LYS A 109 -8.59 -4.88 3.35
CA LYS A 109 -8.65 -4.73 1.88
C LYS A 109 -9.88 -3.98 1.36
N ASN A 110 -10.54 -3.17 2.19
CA ASN A 110 -11.59 -2.25 1.76
C ASN A 110 -10.94 -0.96 1.22
N TYR A 111 -10.44 -1.04 -0.02
CA TYR A 111 -9.69 0.03 -0.65
C TYR A 111 -10.51 1.27 -0.97
N ILE A 112 -11.82 1.12 -1.18
CA ILE A 112 -12.75 2.23 -1.41
C ILE A 112 -12.78 3.13 -0.16
N VAL A 113 -13.00 2.51 1.00
CA VAL A 113 -13.02 3.22 2.28
C VAL A 113 -11.64 3.73 2.66
N ALA A 114 -10.58 2.95 2.42
CA ALA A 114 -9.21 3.38 2.71
C ALA A 114 -8.84 4.65 1.92
N GLU A 115 -9.10 4.67 0.61
CA GLU A 115 -8.87 5.83 -0.23
C GLU A 115 -9.68 7.04 0.26
N ARG A 116 -10.99 6.86 0.47
CA ARG A 116 -11.88 7.95 0.90
C ARG A 116 -11.44 8.54 2.24
N ALA A 117 -11.07 7.68 3.19
CA ALA A 117 -10.63 8.07 4.51
C ALA A 117 -9.33 8.89 4.46
N TYR A 118 -8.31 8.46 3.69
CA TYR A 118 -7.09 9.27 3.58
C TYR A 118 -7.32 10.61 2.86
N ARG A 119 -8.23 10.67 1.88
CA ARG A 119 -8.63 11.95 1.26
C ARG A 119 -9.25 12.88 2.31
N MET A 120 -10.15 12.38 3.16
CA MET A 120 -10.74 13.14 4.27
C MET A 120 -9.70 13.56 5.32
N ALA A 121 -8.77 12.67 5.67
CA ALA A 121 -7.67 12.98 6.60
C ALA A 121 -6.83 14.16 6.08
N ILE A 122 -6.48 14.17 4.79
CA ILE A 122 -5.74 15.27 4.14
C ILE A 122 -6.57 16.56 4.12
N GLU A 123 -7.85 16.50 3.77
CA GLU A 123 -8.73 17.67 3.68
C GLU A 123 -8.91 18.37 5.04
N GLN A 124 -9.01 17.60 6.12
CA GLN A 124 -9.26 18.11 7.47
C GLN A 124 -7.97 18.42 8.27
N CYS A 125 -6.81 17.98 7.78
CA CYS A 125 -5.57 18.13 8.54
C CYS A 125 -5.06 19.58 8.48
N THR A 126 -4.82 20.16 9.66
CA THR A 126 -4.19 21.48 9.80
C THR A 126 -2.72 21.40 10.22
N GLU A 127 -2.26 20.19 10.61
CA GLU A 127 -0.93 19.95 11.17
C GLU A 127 0.03 19.40 10.11
N ALA A 128 0.99 20.22 9.69
CA ALA A 128 1.89 19.89 8.58
C ALA A 128 2.71 18.59 8.78
N TYR A 129 2.99 18.20 10.02
CA TYR A 129 3.73 16.96 10.31
C TYR A 129 2.87 15.70 10.11
N LEU A 130 1.57 15.75 10.45
CA LEU A 130 0.62 14.65 10.20
C LEU A 130 0.28 14.54 8.71
N MET A 131 0.07 15.69 8.06
CA MET A 131 -0.28 15.80 6.64
C MET A 131 0.68 14.99 5.74
N THR A 132 1.98 14.99 6.06
CA THR A 132 2.98 14.26 5.28
C THR A 132 2.72 12.75 5.31
N GLY A 133 2.41 12.20 6.50
CA GLY A 133 2.06 10.78 6.66
C GLY A 133 0.78 10.40 5.92
N TYR A 134 -0.26 11.23 6.01
CA TYR A 134 -1.54 10.96 5.32
C TYR A 134 -1.38 10.97 3.79
N LYS A 135 -0.67 11.96 3.24
CA LYS A 135 -0.34 12.02 1.81
C LYS A 135 0.48 10.81 1.36
N ASN A 136 1.45 10.39 2.17
CA ASN A 136 2.26 9.22 1.87
C ASN A 136 1.42 7.93 1.82
N ASN A 137 0.50 7.74 2.76
CA ASN A 137 -0.40 6.57 2.76
C ASN A 137 -1.33 6.56 1.54
N LEU A 138 -1.92 7.71 1.18
CA LEU A 138 -2.74 7.82 -0.03
C LEU A 138 -1.91 7.53 -1.30
N ALA A 139 -0.71 8.09 -1.39
CA ALA A 139 0.19 7.86 -2.53
C ALA A 139 0.58 6.37 -2.65
N TYR A 140 0.79 5.68 -1.53
CA TYR A 140 1.05 4.25 -1.48
C TYR A 140 -0.11 3.45 -2.09
N LEU A 141 -1.36 3.71 -1.68
CA LEU A 141 -2.56 3.06 -2.23
C LEU A 141 -2.69 3.29 -3.73
N ILE A 142 -2.59 4.55 -4.15
CA ILE A 142 -2.71 4.95 -5.56
C ILE A 142 -1.64 4.22 -6.39
N ARG A 143 -0.36 4.27 -5.99
CA ARG A 143 0.74 3.60 -6.72
C ARG A 143 0.50 2.10 -6.89
N ARG A 144 -0.03 1.43 -5.86
CA ARG A 144 -0.33 -0.01 -5.91
C ARG A 144 -1.64 -0.35 -6.60
N LYS A 145 -2.39 0.67 -7.05
CA LYS A 145 -3.73 0.52 -7.64
C LYS A 145 -4.73 -0.13 -6.67
N GLU A 146 -4.48 0.03 -5.37
CA GLU A 146 -5.32 -0.44 -4.27
C GLU A 146 -6.28 0.69 -3.87
N ILE A 147 -7.16 1.05 -4.82
CA ILE A 147 -8.09 2.19 -4.75
C ILE A 147 -9.45 1.79 -5.35
N GLU A 148 -10.47 2.65 -5.26
CA GLU A 148 -11.84 2.35 -5.73
C GLU A 148 -11.87 2.01 -7.23
N ASN A 149 -11.19 2.82 -8.05
CA ASN A 149 -11.20 2.69 -9.50
C ASN A 149 -9.76 2.61 -10.06
N PRO A 150 -9.10 1.44 -10.01
CA PRO A 150 -7.73 1.24 -10.47
C PRO A 150 -7.47 1.74 -11.90
N ASP A 151 -8.40 1.50 -12.81
CA ASP A 151 -8.27 1.84 -14.24
C ASP A 151 -8.40 3.34 -14.52
N LYS A 152 -8.99 4.09 -13.59
CA LYS A 152 -9.18 5.56 -13.71
C LYS A 152 -8.19 6.34 -12.86
N ARG A 153 -7.19 5.65 -12.30
CA ARG A 153 -6.17 6.24 -11.44
C ARG A 153 -5.43 7.39 -12.14
N ASN A 154 -5.30 8.51 -11.45
CA ASN A 154 -4.39 9.58 -11.85
C ASN A 154 -2.96 9.33 -11.34
N GLU A 155 -2.11 8.69 -12.16
CA GLU A 155 -0.72 8.41 -11.80
C GLU A 155 0.11 9.66 -11.45
N LYS A 156 -0.25 10.84 -11.98
CA LYS A 156 0.44 12.10 -11.66
C LYS A 156 0.18 12.58 -10.24
N GLU A 157 -0.86 12.06 -9.58
CA GLU A 157 -1.18 12.39 -8.20
C GLU A 157 -0.11 11.88 -7.22
N VAL A 158 0.50 10.72 -7.50
CA VAL A 158 1.52 10.09 -6.64
C VAL A 158 2.70 11.04 -6.38
N PRO A 159 3.43 11.55 -7.39
CA PRO A 159 4.54 12.46 -7.14
C PRO A 159 4.09 13.79 -6.52
N LEU A 160 2.86 14.26 -6.80
CA LEU A 160 2.33 15.50 -6.19
C LEU A 160 2.09 15.35 -4.68
N LEU A 161 1.57 14.20 -4.25
CA LEU A 161 1.36 13.88 -2.84
C LEU A 161 2.70 13.75 -2.08
N LEU A 162 3.69 13.12 -2.72
CA LEU A 162 4.97 12.77 -2.09
C LEU A 162 6.00 13.91 -2.11
N ARG A 163 5.85 14.90 -3.01
CA ARG A 163 6.85 15.96 -3.26
C ARG A 163 7.33 16.66 -1.98
N ASP A 164 6.40 17.12 -1.16
CA ASP A 164 6.74 17.93 0.02
C ASP A 164 7.48 17.07 1.05
N GLY A 165 7.06 15.81 1.27
CA GLY A 165 7.74 14.87 2.15
C GLY A 165 9.13 14.48 1.65
N ALA A 166 9.26 14.15 0.36
CA ALA A 166 10.54 13.83 -0.26
C ALA A 166 11.53 15.02 -0.18
N SER A 167 11.05 16.26 -0.37
CA SER A 167 11.88 17.47 -0.22
C SER A 167 12.40 17.67 1.21
N LYS A 168 11.64 17.22 2.20
CA LYS A 168 12.00 17.22 3.63
C LYS A 168 12.74 15.95 4.06
N LYS A 169 13.04 15.05 3.13
CA LYS A 169 13.69 13.77 3.35
C LYS A 169 12.92 12.84 4.29
N ASP A 170 11.58 12.91 4.28
CA ASP A 170 10.74 11.91 4.93
C ASP A 170 11.01 10.53 4.29
N THR A 171 11.40 9.56 5.12
CA THR A 171 11.87 8.24 4.67
C THR A 171 10.85 7.53 3.80
N PHE A 172 9.58 7.46 4.24
CA PHE A 172 8.54 6.79 3.49
C PHE A 172 8.23 7.53 2.17
N SER A 173 8.23 8.85 2.19
CA SER A 173 8.00 9.65 0.98
C SER A 173 9.10 9.42 -0.07
N LEU A 174 10.36 9.36 0.35
CA LEU A 174 11.49 9.05 -0.54
C LEU A 174 11.36 7.64 -1.13
N ILE A 175 11.04 6.64 -0.29
CA ILE A 175 10.89 5.25 -0.73
C ILE A 175 9.72 5.09 -1.70
N ASN A 176 8.54 5.63 -1.37
CA ASN A 176 7.37 5.52 -2.24
C ASN A 176 7.56 6.28 -3.57
N MET A 177 8.28 7.40 -3.55
CA MET A 177 8.66 8.12 -4.77
C MET A 177 9.64 7.28 -5.60
N ALA A 178 10.63 6.64 -4.97
CA ALA A 178 11.56 5.77 -5.65
C ALA A 178 10.85 4.57 -6.31
N LEU A 179 9.92 3.92 -5.59
CA LEU A 179 9.13 2.82 -6.13
C LEU A 179 8.24 3.26 -7.30
N PHE A 180 7.67 4.47 -7.26
CA PHE A 180 6.92 5.01 -8.39
C PHE A 180 7.79 5.08 -9.66
N TRP A 181 8.98 5.67 -9.57
CA TRP A 181 9.88 5.76 -10.73
C TRP A 181 10.38 4.39 -11.20
N ALA A 182 10.86 3.56 -10.28
CA ALA A 182 11.42 2.25 -10.61
C ALA A 182 10.39 1.28 -11.21
N LEU A 183 9.17 1.25 -10.68
CA LEU A 183 8.20 0.21 -11.02
C LEU A 183 7.14 0.67 -12.03
N GLU A 184 6.73 1.94 -12.02
CA GLU A 184 5.72 2.43 -12.96
C GLU A 184 6.31 3.01 -14.25
N ARG A 185 7.54 3.54 -14.21
CA ARG A 185 8.21 4.09 -15.41
C ARG A 185 9.30 3.16 -15.93
N GLY A 186 10.19 2.71 -15.05
CA GLY A 186 11.00 1.49 -15.23
C GLY A 186 12.07 1.49 -16.33
N ASP A 187 12.33 2.62 -16.99
CA ASP A 187 13.53 2.77 -17.82
C ASP A 187 14.78 3.05 -16.96
N GLU A 188 15.97 2.98 -17.58
CA GLU A 188 17.25 3.08 -16.86
C GLU A 188 17.40 4.41 -16.10
N ASP A 189 16.98 5.53 -16.69
CA ASP A 189 17.03 6.85 -16.05
C ASP A 189 16.12 6.91 -14.81
N ASN A 190 14.95 6.28 -14.89
CA ASN A 190 14.02 6.19 -13.76
C ASN A 190 14.52 5.28 -12.64
N TRP A 191 15.23 4.20 -12.97
CA TRP A 191 15.94 3.39 -11.98
C TRP A 191 17.06 4.16 -11.29
N ASP A 192 17.80 5.00 -12.02
CA ASP A 192 18.84 5.86 -11.44
C ASP A 192 18.25 6.95 -10.55
N LEU A 193 17.10 7.51 -10.93
CA LEU A 193 16.37 8.45 -10.08
C LEU A 193 15.88 7.77 -8.79
N ALA A 194 15.33 6.56 -8.88
CA ALA A 194 14.91 5.78 -7.72
C ALA A 194 16.07 5.48 -6.76
N ASP A 195 17.21 5.04 -7.31
CA ASP A 195 18.44 4.76 -6.55
C ASP A 195 18.93 6.02 -5.82
N LYS A 196 18.92 7.17 -6.52
CA LYS A 196 19.29 8.47 -5.95
C LYS A 196 18.33 8.92 -4.85
N LEU A 197 17.02 8.71 -4.99
CA LEU A 197 16.04 9.04 -3.95
C LEU A 197 16.30 8.24 -2.67
N VAL A 198 16.55 6.94 -2.76
CA VAL A 198 16.85 6.11 -1.58
C VAL A 198 18.19 6.47 -0.95
N SER A 199 19.18 6.90 -1.74
CA SER A 199 20.44 7.44 -1.19
C SER A 199 20.22 8.64 -0.25
N CYS A 200 19.09 9.35 -0.36
CA CYS A 200 18.76 10.51 0.48
C CYS A 200 18.07 10.14 1.81
N VAL A 201 17.68 8.87 2.01
CA VAL A 201 17.08 8.40 3.26
C VAL A 201 18.05 8.61 4.42
N ASP A 202 17.54 9.12 5.55
CA ASP A 202 18.30 9.22 6.79
C ASP A 202 18.40 7.83 7.44
N GLY A 203 19.63 7.35 7.68
CA GLY A 203 19.86 6.06 8.33
C GLY A 203 19.30 6.00 9.75
N ASN A 204 19.08 7.15 10.41
CA ASN A 204 18.49 7.20 11.76
C ASN A 204 16.97 7.05 11.78
N ASP A 205 16.29 7.21 10.63
CA ASP A 205 14.83 7.13 10.51
C ASP A 205 14.39 6.01 9.56
N VAL A 206 15.20 4.95 9.46
CA VAL A 206 14.97 3.81 8.56
C VAL A 206 14.26 2.65 9.23
N GLU A 207 14.30 2.54 10.57
CA GLU A 207 13.85 1.35 11.31
C GLU A 207 12.37 1.03 11.06
N ARG A 208 11.51 2.04 11.11
CA ARG A 208 10.07 1.88 10.86
C ARG A 208 9.80 1.43 9.42
N ALA A 209 10.48 2.02 8.45
CA ALA A 209 10.36 1.62 7.05
C ALA A 209 10.86 0.18 6.83
N LEU A 210 12.00 -0.19 7.44
CA LEU A 210 12.55 -1.53 7.36
C LEU A 210 11.57 -2.58 7.89
N GLY A 211 10.91 -2.29 9.02
CA GLY A 211 9.88 -3.15 9.62
C GLY A 211 8.67 -3.34 8.72
N TRP A 212 8.10 -2.25 8.18
CA TRP A 212 6.96 -2.30 7.27
C TRP A 212 7.28 -3.11 6.01
N TRP A 213 8.37 -2.77 5.31
CA TRP A 213 8.74 -3.43 4.06
C TRP A 213 9.23 -4.86 4.24
N LYS A 214 9.66 -5.24 5.45
CA LYS A 214 9.86 -6.66 5.82
C LYS A 214 8.53 -7.42 5.77
N GLY A 215 7.45 -6.84 6.31
CA GLY A 215 6.12 -7.44 6.25
C GLY A 215 5.67 -7.69 4.80
N VAL A 216 5.84 -6.67 3.94
CA VAL A 216 5.55 -6.77 2.50
C VAL A 216 6.39 -7.85 1.83
N ALA A 217 7.70 -7.92 2.10
CA ALA A 217 8.56 -8.97 1.55
C ALA A 217 8.14 -10.37 2.01
N LEU A 218 7.77 -10.53 3.29
CA LEU A 218 7.32 -11.81 3.85
C LEU A 218 5.94 -12.24 3.35
N ALA A 219 5.14 -11.31 2.82
CA ALA A 219 3.95 -11.62 2.02
C ALA A 219 4.27 -12.06 0.57
N ASP A 220 5.56 -12.29 0.28
CA ASP A 220 6.12 -12.66 -1.02
C ASP A 220 5.92 -11.61 -2.13
N GLU A 221 5.86 -10.34 -1.74
CA GLU A 221 5.76 -9.24 -2.70
C GLU A 221 7.14 -8.65 -3.03
N ALA A 222 7.49 -8.64 -4.33
CA ALA A 222 8.77 -8.14 -4.83
C ALA A 222 9.12 -6.70 -4.39
N GLU A 223 8.12 -5.85 -4.17
CA GLU A 223 8.35 -4.47 -3.71
C GLU A 223 9.07 -4.43 -2.35
N GLY A 224 8.72 -5.33 -1.43
CA GLY A 224 9.39 -5.43 -0.13
C GLY A 224 10.86 -5.79 -0.29
N TYR A 225 11.17 -6.78 -1.13
CA TYR A 225 12.56 -7.14 -1.42
C TYR A 225 13.33 -5.99 -2.10
N LEU A 226 12.68 -5.22 -2.99
CA LEU A 226 13.28 -4.07 -3.65
C LEU A 226 13.65 -2.96 -2.66
N VAL A 227 12.78 -2.63 -1.71
CA VAL A 227 13.13 -1.60 -0.72
C VAL A 227 14.31 -2.06 0.14
N HIS A 228 14.31 -3.31 0.59
CA HIS A 228 15.46 -3.88 1.32
C HIS A 228 16.74 -3.85 0.50
N LEU A 229 16.67 -4.16 -0.80
CA LEU A 229 17.80 -4.09 -1.74
C LEU A 229 18.39 -2.68 -1.78
N LEU A 230 17.55 -1.67 -2.00
CA LEU A 230 17.98 -0.27 -2.13
C LEU A 230 18.56 0.27 -0.80
N LEU A 231 17.97 -0.09 0.34
CA LEU A 231 18.47 0.33 1.66
C LEU A 231 19.84 -0.28 1.99
N VAL A 232 20.06 -1.56 1.67
CA VAL A 232 21.37 -2.23 1.86
C VAL A 232 22.41 -1.64 0.90
N ARG A 233 22.04 -1.45 -0.36
CA ARG A 233 22.91 -0.89 -1.41
C ARG A 233 23.49 0.47 -1.04
N HIS A 234 22.69 1.32 -0.38
CA HIS A 234 23.10 2.66 0.06
C HIS A 234 23.58 2.72 1.51
N GLY A 235 23.83 1.57 2.15
CA GLY A 235 24.36 1.53 3.51
C GLY A 235 23.46 2.21 4.52
N LYS A 236 22.14 2.26 4.25
CA LYS A 236 21.14 2.76 5.21
C LYS A 236 20.89 1.75 6.31
N VAL A 237 21.09 0.48 5.98
CA VAL A 237 21.11 -0.64 6.93
C VAL A 237 22.33 -1.51 6.65
N ALA A 238 22.89 -2.11 7.70
CA ALA A 238 24.05 -2.99 7.57
C ALA A 238 23.74 -4.28 6.81
N SER A 239 22.51 -4.80 6.99
CA SER A 239 22.03 -6.02 6.36
C SER A 239 20.51 -6.03 6.32
N SER A 240 19.93 -6.82 5.41
CA SER A 240 18.49 -7.06 5.36
C SER A 240 18.14 -8.34 6.11
N PRO A 241 17.04 -8.35 6.90
CA PRO A 241 16.52 -9.56 7.54
C PRO A 241 15.83 -10.53 6.56
N VAL A 242 15.69 -10.18 5.27
CA VAL A 242 14.97 -11.01 4.27
C VAL A 242 15.86 -11.46 3.11
N GLY A 243 17.18 -11.26 3.20
CA GLY A 243 18.15 -11.83 2.27
C GLY A 243 19.43 -11.02 2.14
N SER A 244 20.44 -11.63 1.52
CA SER A 244 21.63 -10.94 1.01
C SER A 244 21.29 -10.08 -0.21
N ILE A 245 22.14 -9.10 -0.54
CA ILE A 245 21.91 -8.20 -1.68
C ILE A 245 21.67 -8.95 -3.01
N VAL A 246 22.34 -10.10 -3.20
CA VAL A 246 22.17 -10.96 -4.39
C VAL A 246 20.81 -11.66 -4.36
N GLU A 247 20.43 -12.25 -3.23
CA GLU A 247 19.11 -12.92 -3.10
C GLU A 247 17.95 -11.93 -3.24
N LEU A 248 18.10 -10.72 -2.68
CA LEU A 248 17.12 -9.65 -2.85
C LEU A 248 16.97 -9.26 -4.33
N PHE A 249 18.09 -9.05 -5.02
CA PHE A 249 18.09 -8.73 -6.44
C PHE A 249 17.41 -9.83 -7.27
N ASP A 250 17.74 -11.10 -7.04
CA ASP A 250 17.17 -12.23 -7.78
C ASP A 250 15.66 -12.34 -7.57
N ARG A 251 15.17 -12.11 -6.34
CA ARG A 251 13.72 -12.06 -6.04
C ARG A 251 13.02 -10.91 -6.76
N VAL A 252 13.63 -9.72 -6.79
CA VAL A 252 13.08 -8.56 -7.49
C VAL A 252 13.08 -8.79 -9.00
N LYS A 253 14.17 -9.32 -9.56
CA LYS A 253 14.34 -9.58 -11.01
C LYS A 253 13.29 -10.55 -11.55
N LYS A 254 12.81 -11.47 -10.72
CA LYS A 254 11.76 -12.43 -11.09
C LYS A 254 10.47 -11.72 -11.52
N ASP A 255 10.04 -10.72 -10.76
CA ASP A 255 8.77 -10.01 -11.00
C ASP A 255 8.99 -8.72 -11.81
N TYR A 256 10.18 -8.13 -11.71
CA TYR A 256 10.60 -6.92 -12.42
C TYR A 256 11.87 -7.18 -13.24
N PRO A 257 11.77 -7.89 -14.39
CA PRO A 257 12.94 -8.26 -15.20
C PRO A 257 13.71 -7.05 -15.75
N GLY A 258 13.08 -5.87 -15.77
CA GLY A 258 13.68 -4.59 -16.18
C GLY A 258 14.66 -3.98 -15.17
N ILE A 259 14.78 -4.49 -13.93
CA ILE A 259 15.76 -3.95 -12.98
C ILE A 259 17.19 -4.04 -13.54
N PRO A 260 17.97 -2.95 -13.54
CA PRO A 260 19.35 -2.95 -14.00
C PRO A 260 20.27 -3.83 -13.16
N ASP A 261 21.15 -4.60 -13.80
CA ASP A 261 22.06 -5.52 -13.10
C ASP A 261 23.01 -4.80 -12.12
N LYS A 262 23.27 -3.50 -12.32
CA LYS A 262 24.06 -2.69 -11.39
C LYS A 262 23.44 -2.66 -9.99
N MET A 263 22.13 -2.86 -9.83
CA MET A 263 21.42 -2.79 -8.54
C MET A 263 21.83 -3.87 -7.54
N LYS A 264 22.51 -4.94 -7.98
CA LYS A 264 23.04 -6.00 -7.08
C LYS A 264 24.31 -5.59 -6.31
N GLU A 265 24.87 -4.43 -6.60
CA GLU A 265 26.13 -3.94 -6.02
C GLU A 265 25.89 -3.06 -4.78
N ILE A 266 26.87 -2.95 -3.90
CA ILE A 266 26.84 -1.95 -2.81
C ILE A 266 27.47 -0.66 -3.34
N VAL A 267 26.75 0.46 -3.22
CA VAL A 267 27.22 1.80 -3.62
C VAL A 267 27.90 2.49 -2.45
N THR A 268 27.23 2.50 -1.31
CA THR A 268 27.73 3.14 -0.08
C THR A 268 27.76 2.09 1.03
N PRO A 269 28.94 1.73 1.57
CA PRO A 269 29.01 0.82 2.71
C PRO A 269 28.32 1.40 3.95
N PHE A 270 27.72 0.54 4.78
CA PHE A 270 27.15 0.96 6.05
C PHE A 270 28.24 1.54 6.96
N ASN A 271 28.04 2.77 7.42
CA ASN A 271 29.05 3.54 8.16
C ASN A 271 28.84 3.56 9.68
N GLY A 272 27.94 2.73 10.22
CA GLY A 272 27.65 2.70 11.66
C GLY A 272 26.65 3.76 12.14
N GLY A 273 26.05 4.55 11.23
CA GLY A 273 25.01 5.54 11.53
C GLY A 273 25.50 6.99 11.61
N GLU A 274 26.71 7.31 11.15
CA GLU A 274 27.23 8.69 11.17
C GLU A 274 26.90 9.48 9.88
N PHE A 275 26.59 10.77 10.06
CA PHE A 275 25.99 11.67 9.06
C PHE A 275 26.84 11.92 7.81
N ASP A 276 26.27 11.69 6.62
CA ASP A 276 26.85 12.21 5.38
C ASP A 276 26.58 13.71 5.23
N LYS A 277 27.65 14.49 4.98
CA LYS A 277 27.57 15.88 4.54
C LYS A 277 27.13 15.91 3.07
N PHE A 278 25.96 16.50 2.82
CA PHE A 278 25.25 16.40 1.55
C PHE A 278 25.87 17.25 0.41
N PRO A 279 25.83 16.76 -0.83
CA PRO A 279 25.93 17.61 -2.01
C PRO A 279 24.66 18.45 -2.17
N THR A 280 24.81 19.76 -2.41
CA THR A 280 23.71 20.66 -2.79
C THR A 280 23.27 20.36 -4.21
N PHE A 281 21.99 20.06 -4.41
CA PHE A 281 21.41 19.89 -5.73
C PHE A 281 21.04 21.24 -6.36
N PRO A 282 21.27 21.43 -7.66
CA PRO A 282 20.65 22.53 -8.38
C PRO A 282 19.13 22.30 -8.44
N PRO A 283 18.32 23.38 -8.48
CA PRO A 283 16.88 23.26 -8.70
C PRO A 283 16.64 22.56 -10.03
N VAL A 284 15.70 21.61 -10.02
CA VAL A 284 15.20 21.00 -11.24
C VAL A 284 14.02 21.85 -11.69
N ASP A 285 14.15 22.48 -12.86
CA ASP A 285 13.05 23.20 -13.49
C ASP A 285 12.00 22.20 -13.96
N TRP A 286 10.79 22.34 -13.43
CA TRP A 286 9.62 21.52 -13.75
C TRP A 286 8.53 22.44 -14.31
N ASP A 287 8.72 22.88 -15.56
CA ASP A 287 7.67 23.48 -16.38
C ASP A 287 6.73 22.41 -16.97
#